data_AF-A0A9D7AF85-F1
#
_entry.id   AF-A0A9D7AF85-F1
#
_cell.length_a   1.000
_cell.length_b   1.000
_cell.length_c   1.000
_cell.angle_alpha   90.00
_cell.angle_beta   90.00
_cell.angle_gamma   90.00
#
_symmetry.space_group_name_H-M   'P 1'
#
loop_
_entity.id
_entity.type
_entity.pdbx_description
1 polymer ?
#
loop_
_entity_poly.entity_id
_entity_poly.type
_entity_poly.pdbx_seq_one_letter_code
_entity_poly.pdbx_strand_id
1 'polypeptide(L)'
;MSTGTPMAVTVTFKKTTRNAMEIQEIDWQVANLDKWEGCLQCTADCLFRGTINSKDHRRFQASFFSLVHMVGALKLLRPHRGTHPRFDGRLPDKLTRPQPVTYCVLCWRLSLRSERMLQAKQPVPPDAGIRRLSDRYCAEHNPSDPRSRYWTDRRYKDAFERELALLLHDLAMDRQQARKLAYERAHVRKAPPKRSPLMHEKVRELVAQGITQAEIARRLGVSRQAVWKVVKRN
;
A
#
# COMPACT_ATOMS: atom_id res chain seq x y z
N MET A 1 -36.99 2.12 -51.09
CA MET A 1 -36.84 2.60 -49.70
C MET A 1 -37.12 1.41 -48.79
N SER A 2 -36.08 0.79 -48.23
CA SER A 2 -36.20 -0.42 -47.42
C SER A 2 -36.03 -0.04 -45.95
N THR A 3 -37.09 -0.16 -45.16
CA THR A 3 -37.10 0.14 -43.72
C THR A 3 -36.57 -1.06 -42.96
N GLY A 4 -35.35 -0.94 -42.42
CA GLY A 4 -34.73 -1.98 -41.60
C GLY A 4 -35.41 -2.09 -40.24
N THR A 5 -35.91 -3.30 -39.94
CA THR A 5 -36.49 -3.69 -38.65
C THR A 5 -35.40 -3.74 -37.57
N PRO A 6 -35.56 -3.09 -36.40
CA PRO A 6 -34.60 -3.21 -35.31
C PRO A 6 -34.68 -4.61 -34.69
N MET A 7 -33.55 -5.34 -34.68
CA MET A 7 -33.44 -6.63 -34.00
C MET A 7 -33.45 -6.42 -32.48
N ALA A 8 -34.46 -6.97 -31.81
CA ALA A 8 -34.51 -7.05 -30.36
C ALA A 8 -33.53 -8.13 -29.87
N VAL A 9 -32.41 -7.72 -29.28
CA VAL A 9 -31.49 -8.63 -28.60
C VAL A 9 -32.06 -8.96 -27.23
N THR A 10 -32.61 -10.17 -27.08
CA THR A 10 -33.11 -10.67 -25.80
C THR A 10 -31.95 -11.30 -25.04
N VAL A 11 -31.46 -10.60 -24.00
CA VAL A 11 -30.42 -11.13 -23.10
C VAL A 11 -31.10 -11.95 -22.01
N THR A 12 -31.00 -13.28 -22.08
CA THR A 12 -31.48 -14.19 -21.03
C THR A 12 -30.36 -14.48 -20.02
N PHE A 13 -30.55 -14.04 -18.77
CA PHE A 13 -29.64 -14.38 -17.68
C PHE A 13 -30.01 -15.76 -17.12
N LYS A 14 -29.12 -16.75 -17.31
CA LYS A 14 -29.24 -18.05 -16.64
C LYS A 14 -29.06 -17.85 -15.13
N LYS A 15 -30.09 -18.19 -14.36
CA LYS A 15 -30.06 -18.20 -12.90
C LYS A 15 -29.19 -19.38 -12.45
N THR A 16 -27.91 -19.12 -12.22
CA THR A 16 -26.98 -20.13 -11.67
C THR A 16 -27.29 -20.33 -10.20
N THR A 17 -28.03 -21.39 -9.88
CA THR A 17 -28.20 -21.87 -8.51
C THR A 17 -26.89 -22.46 -8.02
N ARG A 18 -26.03 -21.63 -7.43
CA ARG A 18 -25.04 -22.08 -6.45
C ARG A 18 -25.43 -21.53 -5.10
N ASN A 19 -25.46 -22.41 -4.11
CA ASN A 19 -25.67 -22.15 -2.68
C ASN A 19 -24.74 -21.03 -2.17
N ALA A 20 -25.14 -19.78 -2.40
CA ALA A 20 -24.58 -18.59 -1.79
C ALA A 20 -25.46 -18.26 -0.58
N MET A 21 -25.32 -19.06 0.48
CA MET A 21 -25.68 -18.58 1.81
C MET A 21 -24.79 -17.38 2.12
N GLU A 22 -25.45 -16.24 2.30
CA GLU A 22 -25.00 -15.10 3.10
C GLU A 22 -23.74 -14.35 2.65
N ILE A 23 -23.65 -13.95 1.38
CA ILE A 23 -23.01 -12.65 1.09
C ILE A 23 -24.14 -11.63 1.15
N GLN A 24 -24.18 -10.84 2.23
CA GLN A 24 -25.16 -9.77 2.40
C GLN A 24 -25.23 -8.93 1.12
N GLU A 25 -26.42 -8.81 0.54
CA GLU A 25 -26.67 -8.24 -0.80
C GLU A 25 -26.04 -6.85 -1.00
N ILE A 26 -25.93 -6.06 0.07
CA ILE A 26 -25.27 -4.74 0.11
C ILE A 26 -23.75 -4.87 -0.02
N ASP A 27 -23.14 -5.82 0.70
CA ASP A 27 -21.70 -6.10 0.60
C ASP A 27 -21.36 -6.66 -0.78
N TRP A 28 -22.26 -7.46 -1.39
CA TRP A 28 -22.11 -7.87 -2.78
C TRP A 28 -22.16 -6.66 -3.72
N GLN A 29 -23.13 -5.76 -3.60
CA GLN A 29 -23.24 -4.59 -4.47
C GLN A 29 -22.01 -3.69 -4.37
N VAL A 30 -21.50 -3.43 -3.17
CA VAL A 30 -20.32 -2.58 -2.96
C VAL A 30 -19.02 -3.29 -3.35
N ALA A 31 -18.89 -4.59 -3.11
CA ALA A 31 -17.72 -5.38 -3.52
C ALA A 31 -17.64 -5.60 -5.04
N ASN A 32 -18.74 -5.42 -5.77
CA ASN A 32 -18.77 -5.55 -7.22
C ASN A 32 -18.72 -4.20 -7.95
N LEU A 33 -18.63 -3.05 -7.26
CA LEU A 33 -18.50 -1.74 -7.90
C LEU A 33 -17.31 -1.65 -8.87
N ASP A 34 -16.18 -2.29 -8.56
CA ASP A 34 -15.02 -2.35 -9.46
C ASP A 34 -15.32 -3.15 -10.73
N LYS A 35 -16.08 -4.25 -10.60
CA LYS A 35 -16.51 -5.04 -11.76
C LYS A 35 -17.54 -4.28 -12.59
N TRP A 36 -18.45 -3.57 -11.94
CA TRP A 36 -19.48 -2.78 -12.62
C TRP A 36 -18.85 -1.61 -13.38
N GLU A 37 -17.91 -0.88 -12.77
CA GLU A 37 -17.13 0.14 -13.45
C GLU A 37 -16.37 -0.43 -14.64
N GLY A 38 -15.67 -1.56 -14.48
CA GLY A 38 -14.97 -2.23 -15.58
C GLY A 38 -15.90 -2.68 -16.72
N CYS A 39 -17.05 -3.28 -16.39
CA CYS A 39 -18.05 -3.67 -17.38
C CYS A 39 -18.64 -2.46 -18.11
N LEU A 40 -18.94 -1.37 -17.40
CA LEU A 40 -19.46 -0.15 -18.01
C LEU A 40 -18.41 0.55 -18.88
N GLN A 41 -17.14 0.61 -18.44
CA GLN A 41 -16.04 1.15 -19.22
C GLN A 41 -15.79 0.34 -20.49
N CYS A 42 -15.78 -0.99 -20.39
CA CYS A 42 -15.67 -1.88 -21.55
C CYS A 42 -16.86 -1.71 -22.51
N THR A 43 -18.07 -1.56 -21.98
CA THR A 43 -19.28 -1.29 -22.78
C THR A 43 -19.20 0.07 -23.47
N ALA A 44 -18.72 1.12 -22.79
CA ALA A 44 -18.47 2.42 -23.41
C ALA A 44 -17.46 2.30 -24.56
N ASP A 45 -16.34 1.63 -24.31
CA ASP A 45 -15.32 1.38 -25.31
C ASP A 45 -15.88 0.61 -26.52
N CYS A 46 -16.71 -0.41 -26.32
CA CYS A 46 -17.32 -1.16 -27.41
C CYS A 46 -18.39 -0.37 -28.17
N LEU A 47 -19.22 0.41 -27.48
CA LEU A 47 -20.30 1.19 -28.08
C LEU A 47 -19.77 2.40 -28.86
N PHE A 48 -18.70 3.02 -28.37
CA PHE A 48 -18.17 4.28 -28.92
C PHE A 48 -16.91 4.09 -29.79
N ARG A 49 -16.40 2.86 -29.94
CA ARG A 49 -15.42 2.53 -30.98
C ARG A 49 -16.10 2.50 -32.35
N GLY A 50 -15.99 3.60 -33.08
CA GLY A 50 -16.22 3.65 -34.52
C GLY A 50 -17.60 4.08 -35.01
N THR A 51 -18.48 4.69 -34.19
CA THR A 51 -19.83 5.09 -34.65
C THR A 51 -20.11 6.61 -34.62
N ILE A 52 -20.45 7.09 -35.83
CA ILE A 52 -21.33 8.18 -36.28
C ILE A 52 -21.52 9.42 -35.38
N ASN A 53 -21.04 10.54 -35.93
CA ASN A 53 -20.96 11.88 -35.36
C ASN A 53 -22.31 12.65 -35.31
N SER A 54 -23.37 12.05 -34.76
CA SER A 54 -24.65 12.74 -34.56
C SER A 54 -24.69 13.50 -33.22
N LYS A 55 -25.48 14.57 -33.14
CA LYS A 55 -25.62 15.37 -31.91
C LYS A 55 -26.22 14.56 -30.75
N ASP A 56 -27.12 13.63 -31.06
CA ASP A 56 -27.76 12.75 -30.08
C ASP A 56 -26.82 11.65 -29.58
N HIS A 57 -25.94 11.13 -30.45
CA HIS A 57 -24.90 10.19 -30.05
C HIS A 57 -23.94 10.80 -29.01
N ARG A 58 -23.51 12.06 -29.22
CA ARG A 58 -22.66 12.78 -28.25
C ARG A 58 -23.35 13.00 -26.90
N ARG A 59 -24.66 13.28 -26.88
CA ARG A 59 -25.44 13.46 -25.65
C ARG A 59 -25.59 12.16 -24.87
N PHE A 60 -25.87 11.07 -25.58
CA PHE A 60 -25.95 9.74 -24.97
C PHE A 60 -24.60 9.31 -24.40
N GLN A 61 -23.51 9.51 -25.16
CA GLN A 61 -22.14 9.24 -24.72
C GLN A 61 -21.79 10.01 -23.44
N ALA A 62 -22.05 11.32 -23.39
CA ALA A 62 -21.80 12.14 -22.20
C ALA A 62 -22.61 11.67 -20.98
N SER A 63 -23.87 11.29 -21.18
CA SER A 63 -24.73 10.75 -20.10
C SER A 63 -24.20 9.41 -19.59
N PHE A 64 -23.73 8.54 -20.49
CA PHE A 64 -23.18 7.24 -20.14
C PHE A 64 -21.86 7.37 -19.35
N PHE A 65 -20.93 8.22 -19.78
CA PHE A 65 -19.71 8.48 -19.01
C PHE A 65 -20.00 9.14 -17.65
N SER A 66 -21.03 10.00 -17.57
CA SER A 66 -21.48 10.56 -16.29
C SER A 66 -21.94 9.46 -15.31
N LEU A 67 -22.62 8.43 -15.80
CA LEU A 67 -22.99 7.25 -14.99
C LEU A 67 -21.76 6.45 -14.55
N VAL A 68 -20.78 6.23 -15.44
CA VAL A 68 -19.51 5.57 -15.08
C VAL A 68 -18.80 6.34 -13.95
N HIS A 69 -18.67 7.66 -14.11
CA HIS A 69 -18.08 8.51 -13.08
C HIS A 69 -18.89 8.54 -11.79
N MET A 70 -20.22 8.51 -11.87
CA MET A 70 -21.10 8.43 -10.70
C MET A 70 -20.87 7.11 -9.94
N VAL A 71 -20.76 5.97 -10.62
CA VAL A 71 -20.42 4.68 -10.00
C VAL A 71 -19.06 4.73 -9.33
N GLY A 72 -18.07 5.38 -9.96
CA GLY A 72 -16.77 5.67 -9.33
C GLY A 72 -16.89 6.55 -8.09
N ALA A 73 -17.69 7.62 -8.14
CA ALA A 73 -17.91 8.54 -7.03
C ALA A 73 -18.68 7.88 -5.86
N LEU A 74 -19.60 6.96 -6.15
CA LEU A 74 -20.29 6.16 -5.14
C LEU A 74 -19.32 5.30 -4.31
N LYS A 75 -18.11 5.00 -4.80
CA LYS A 75 -17.05 4.37 -3.99
C LYS A 75 -16.53 5.28 -2.88
N LEU A 76 -16.66 6.60 -3.05
CA LEU A 76 -16.21 7.62 -2.09
C LEU A 76 -17.33 8.03 -1.13
N LEU A 77 -18.58 7.88 -1.54
CA LEU A 77 -19.74 8.20 -0.72
C LEU A 77 -20.05 7.07 0.26
N ARG A 78 -19.86 7.34 1.56
CA ARG A 78 -20.33 6.47 2.64
C ARG A 78 -21.73 6.91 3.08
N PRO A 79 -22.75 6.03 3.07
CA PRO A 79 -23.98 6.34 3.77
C PRO A 79 -23.67 6.48 5.26
N HIS A 80 -23.80 7.70 5.79
CA HIS A 80 -23.57 8.00 7.21
C HIS A 80 -24.65 7.38 8.11
N ARG A 81 -25.83 7.10 7.54
CA ARG A 81 -26.97 6.41 8.15
C ARG A 81 -27.67 5.61 7.05
N GLY A 82 -28.19 4.44 7.41
CA GLY A 82 -29.04 3.63 6.53
C GLY A 82 -30.25 3.17 7.31
N THR A 83 -31.43 3.39 6.74
CA THR A 83 -32.72 2.92 7.27
C THR A 83 -33.03 1.48 6.82
N HIS A 84 -32.12 0.87 6.05
CA HIS A 84 -32.32 -0.49 5.54
C HIS A 84 -32.26 -1.48 6.71
N PRO A 85 -33.23 -2.41 6.85
CA PRO A 85 -33.32 -3.33 7.99
C PRO A 85 -32.08 -4.22 8.21
N ARG A 86 -31.27 -4.40 7.16
CA ARG A 86 -30.00 -5.17 7.19
C ARG A 86 -28.75 -4.30 7.20
N PHE A 87 -28.88 -2.98 7.23
CA PHE A 87 -27.75 -2.07 7.39
C PHE A 87 -27.46 -1.95 8.88
N ASP A 88 -26.42 -2.63 9.36
CA ASP A 88 -26.02 -2.66 10.76
C ASP A 88 -25.30 -1.37 11.22
N GLY A 89 -25.27 -0.33 10.37
CA GLY A 89 -24.52 0.90 10.63
C GLY A 89 -23.00 0.74 10.49
N ARG A 90 -22.51 -0.46 10.15
CA ARG A 90 -21.10 -0.83 10.13
C ARG A 90 -20.74 -1.41 8.77
N LEU A 91 -20.80 -0.57 7.73
CA LEU A 91 -20.09 -0.85 6.48
C LEU A 91 -18.68 -1.34 6.83
N PRO A 92 -18.23 -2.50 6.30
CA PRO A 92 -16.90 -3.00 6.56
C PRO A 92 -15.91 -1.89 6.22
N ASP A 93 -15.29 -1.33 7.24
CA ASP A 93 -14.31 -0.27 7.09
C ASP A 93 -13.21 -0.76 6.13
N LYS A 94 -12.42 0.16 5.57
CA LYS A 94 -11.15 -0.23 4.90
C LYS A 94 -10.32 -1.14 5.83
N LEU A 95 -10.57 -1.11 7.14
CA LEU A 95 -9.92 -1.96 8.11
C LEU A 95 -10.46 -3.41 8.21
N THR A 96 -11.68 -3.70 7.73
CA THR A 96 -12.31 -5.04 7.84
C THR A 96 -12.59 -5.71 6.49
N ARG A 97 -12.50 -4.96 5.37
CA ARG A 97 -12.49 -5.57 4.02
C ARG A 97 -11.22 -6.41 3.79
N PRO A 98 -11.25 -7.42 2.90
CA PRO A 98 -10.03 -8.01 2.34
C PRO A 98 -9.09 -6.91 1.86
N GLN A 99 -8.05 -6.66 2.65
CA GLN A 99 -6.97 -5.77 2.26
C GLN A 99 -5.95 -6.58 1.50
N PRO A 100 -5.27 -5.98 0.51
CA PRO A 100 -4.09 -6.59 -0.07
C PRO A 100 -3.10 -6.90 1.06
N VAL A 101 -2.49 -8.07 1.00
CA VAL A 101 -1.53 -8.55 2.00
C VAL A 101 -0.42 -7.51 2.17
N THR A 102 -0.26 -6.99 3.39
CA THR A 102 0.78 -6.02 3.73
C THR A 102 1.94 -6.68 4.47
N TYR A 103 3.15 -6.23 4.16
CA TYR A 103 4.39 -6.71 4.75
C TYR A 103 4.95 -5.70 5.75
N CYS A 104 5.74 -6.19 6.70
CA CYS A 104 6.48 -5.38 7.65
C CYS A 104 7.41 -4.41 6.92
N VAL A 105 7.41 -3.12 7.26
CA VAL A 105 8.25 -2.10 6.60
C VAL A 105 9.76 -2.33 6.78
N LEU A 106 10.18 -3.20 7.69
CA LEU A 106 11.59 -3.51 7.96
C LEU A 106 12.04 -4.88 7.41
N CYS A 107 11.13 -5.74 6.94
CA CYS A 107 11.49 -7.07 6.43
C CYS A 107 10.48 -7.67 5.44
N TRP A 108 10.65 -8.95 5.12
CA TRP A 108 9.81 -9.70 4.18
C TRP A 108 8.62 -10.41 4.85
N ARG A 109 8.51 -10.35 6.18
CA ARG A 109 7.39 -10.96 6.91
C ARG A 109 6.12 -10.14 6.76
N LEU A 110 4.98 -10.78 6.96
CA LEU A 110 3.68 -10.12 6.99
C LEU A 110 3.59 -9.16 8.18
N SER A 111 2.83 -8.09 8.03
CA SER A 111 2.43 -7.29 9.19
C SER A 111 1.58 -8.14 10.14
N LEU A 112 1.60 -7.82 11.43
CA LEU A 112 0.78 -8.49 12.45
C LEU A 112 -0.68 -8.59 12.02
N ARG A 113 -1.20 -7.52 11.43
CA ARG A 113 -2.56 -7.46 10.95
C ARG A 113 -2.81 -8.39 9.76
N SER A 114 -1.95 -8.35 8.73
CA SER A 114 -2.11 -9.20 7.55
C SER A 114 -1.96 -10.68 7.88
N GLU A 115 -1.02 -11.03 8.75
CA GLU A 115 -0.85 -12.38 9.27
C GLU A 115 -2.13 -12.87 9.97
N ARG A 116 -2.68 -12.05 10.88
CA ARG A 116 -3.92 -12.39 11.59
C ARG A 116 -5.12 -12.51 10.66
N MET A 117 -5.21 -11.66 9.63
CA MET A 117 -6.29 -11.73 8.63
C MET A 117 -6.21 -13.00 7.77
N LEU A 118 -5.01 -13.44 7.38
CA LEU A 118 -4.84 -14.70 6.65
C LEU A 118 -5.17 -15.91 7.53
N GLN A 119 -4.73 -15.91 8.79
CA GLN A 119 -5.05 -16.97 9.75
C GLN A 119 -6.55 -17.08 10.02
N ALA A 120 -7.25 -15.94 10.06
CA ALA A 120 -8.67 -15.87 10.36
C ALA A 120 -9.60 -16.20 9.18
N LYS A 121 -9.06 -16.57 7.99
CA LYS A 121 -9.80 -17.05 6.81
C LYS A 121 -11.16 -16.32 6.60
N GLN A 122 -11.12 -15.02 6.31
CA GLN A 122 -12.24 -14.08 6.05
C GLN A 122 -13.71 -14.58 6.08
N PRO A 123 -14.67 -13.77 6.61
CA PRO A 123 -14.53 -12.41 7.13
C PRO A 123 -14.45 -12.39 8.66
N VAL A 124 -13.48 -11.64 9.19
CA VAL A 124 -13.30 -11.54 10.64
C VAL A 124 -14.31 -10.55 11.23
N PRO A 125 -14.99 -10.89 12.35
CA PRO A 125 -15.88 -9.98 13.03
C PRO A 125 -15.20 -8.63 13.33
N PRO A 126 -15.92 -7.49 13.22
CA PRO A 126 -15.38 -6.15 13.41
C PRO A 126 -14.64 -5.94 14.75
N ASP A 127 -14.98 -6.72 15.78
CA ASP A 127 -14.51 -6.59 17.16
C ASP A 127 -13.34 -7.52 17.54
N ALA A 128 -12.78 -8.30 16.62
CA ALA A 128 -11.75 -9.31 16.91
C ALA A 128 -10.36 -8.76 17.29
N GLY A 129 -10.25 -7.50 17.73
CA GLY A 129 -8.98 -6.86 18.12
C GLY A 129 -8.00 -6.62 16.95
N ILE A 130 -8.29 -7.10 15.75
CA ILE A 130 -7.44 -6.95 14.54
C ILE A 130 -7.16 -5.48 14.22
N ARG A 131 -8.12 -4.58 14.52
CA ARG A 131 -7.95 -3.13 14.32
C ARG A 131 -6.79 -2.53 15.12
N ARG A 132 -6.44 -3.16 16.25
CA ARG A 132 -5.34 -2.70 17.12
C ARG A 132 -3.98 -3.27 16.68
N LEU A 133 -3.97 -4.23 15.76
CA LEU A 133 -2.74 -4.80 15.24
C LEU A 133 -2.11 -3.87 14.22
N SER A 134 -0.78 -3.77 14.28
CA SER A 134 -0.01 -2.97 13.34
C SER A 134 -0.15 -3.51 11.92
N ASP A 135 -0.46 -2.60 11.00
CA ASP A 135 -0.42 -2.80 9.55
C ASP A 135 1.00 -2.63 8.97
N ARG A 136 1.92 -2.07 9.76
CA ARG A 136 3.29 -1.72 9.35
C ARG A 136 4.37 -2.68 9.85
N TYR A 137 4.14 -3.38 10.94
CA TYR A 137 5.18 -4.15 11.62
C TYR A 137 4.75 -5.60 11.84
N CYS A 138 5.68 -6.53 11.67
CA CYS A 138 5.51 -7.93 12.07
C CYS A 138 5.78 -8.10 13.57
N ALA A 139 5.56 -9.30 14.11
CA ALA A 139 5.85 -9.63 15.50
C ALA A 139 7.31 -9.33 15.89
N GLU A 140 8.28 -9.65 15.02
CA GLU A 140 9.71 -9.44 15.31
C GLU A 140 10.13 -7.95 15.30
N HIS A 141 9.34 -7.09 14.67
CA HIS A 141 9.62 -5.66 14.53
C HIS A 141 8.55 -4.79 15.21
N ASN A 142 7.83 -5.33 16.19
CA ASN A 142 6.82 -4.59 16.94
C ASN A 142 7.47 -3.56 17.88
N PRO A 143 7.33 -2.24 17.67
CA PRO A 143 7.97 -1.22 18.51
C PRO A 143 7.49 -1.23 19.97
N SER A 144 6.32 -1.81 20.23
CA SER A 144 5.75 -1.93 21.56
C SER A 144 6.36 -3.09 22.37
N ASP A 145 7.07 -4.01 21.71
CA ASP A 145 7.76 -5.12 22.37
C ASP A 145 9.24 -4.76 22.60
N PRO A 146 9.71 -4.67 23.86
CA PRO A 146 11.11 -4.40 24.20
C PRO A 146 12.10 -5.44 23.66
N ARG A 147 11.65 -6.67 23.41
CA ARG A 147 12.47 -7.76 22.85
C ARG A 147 12.50 -7.76 21.33
N SER A 148 11.74 -6.86 20.69
CA SER A 148 11.71 -6.77 19.24
C SER A 148 13.06 -6.33 18.67
N ARG A 149 13.34 -6.78 17.45
CA ARG A 149 14.49 -6.32 16.67
C ARG A 149 14.26 -4.96 16.02
N TYR A 150 13.16 -4.28 16.33
CA TYR A 150 12.77 -3.02 15.70
C TYR A 150 13.92 -2.02 15.65
N TRP A 151 14.56 -1.74 16.79
CA TRP A 151 15.64 -0.76 16.87
C TRP A 151 16.93 -1.21 16.17
N THR A 152 17.22 -2.50 16.21
CA THR A 152 18.38 -3.10 15.55
C THR A 152 18.24 -2.98 14.05
N ASP A 153 17.10 -3.36 13.49
CA ASP A 153 16.93 -3.48 12.04
C ASP A 153 16.46 -2.16 11.41
N ARG A 154 15.90 -1.22 12.20
CA ARG A 154 15.54 0.15 11.75
C ARG A 154 16.69 0.89 11.09
N ARG A 155 17.95 0.60 11.46
CA ARG A 155 19.14 1.22 10.84
C ARG A 155 19.39 0.79 9.39
N TYR A 156 18.81 -0.33 8.96
CA TYR A 156 18.92 -0.83 7.58
C TYR A 156 17.71 -0.45 6.72
N LYS A 157 16.71 0.27 7.28
CA LYS A 157 15.45 0.60 6.59
C LYS A 157 15.69 1.22 5.21
N ASP A 158 16.51 2.25 5.14
CA ASP A 158 16.72 2.98 3.88
C ASP A 158 17.48 2.11 2.85
N ALA A 159 18.40 1.27 3.32
CA ALA A 159 19.10 0.32 2.44
C ALA A 159 18.12 -0.74 1.91
N PHE A 160 17.26 -1.28 2.77
CA PHE A 160 16.21 -2.21 2.41
C PHE A 160 15.23 -1.61 1.40
N GLU A 161 14.75 -0.39 1.61
CA GLU A 161 13.82 0.30 0.69
C GLU A 161 14.45 0.51 -0.69
N ARG A 162 15.74 0.87 -0.75
CA ARG A 162 16.46 0.99 -2.02
C ARG A 162 16.61 -0.34 -2.76
N GLU A 163 17.06 -1.39 -2.08
CA GLU A 163 17.21 -2.73 -2.69
C GLU A 163 15.85 -3.26 -3.18
N LEU A 164 14.79 -3.04 -2.40
CA LEU A 164 13.45 -3.46 -2.77
C LEU A 164 12.95 -2.72 -4.01
N ALA A 165 13.18 -1.40 -4.11
CA ALA A 165 12.78 -0.62 -5.27
C ALA A 165 13.46 -1.12 -6.55
N LEU A 166 14.75 -1.48 -6.47
CA LEU A 166 15.50 -2.06 -7.60
C LEU A 166 14.93 -3.42 -8.00
N LEU A 167 14.65 -4.30 -7.03
CA LEU A 167 14.15 -5.65 -7.31
C LEU A 167 12.72 -5.67 -7.84
N LEU A 168 11.86 -4.75 -7.39
CA LEU A 168 10.47 -4.65 -7.87
C LEU A 168 10.36 -4.01 -9.27
N HIS A 169 11.39 -3.27 -9.70
CA HIS A 169 11.46 -2.76 -11.06
C HIS A 169 11.63 -3.91 -12.08
N ASP A 170 12.30 -4.99 -11.69
CA ASP A 170 12.31 -6.24 -12.45
C ASP A 170 10.98 -7.00 -12.22
N LEU A 171 9.99 -6.71 -13.07
CA LEU A 171 8.60 -7.17 -13.00
C LEU A 171 8.38 -8.70 -12.96
N ALA A 172 9.44 -9.50 -13.02
CA ALA A 172 9.39 -10.96 -13.03
C ALA A 172 9.43 -11.61 -11.63
N MET A 173 9.71 -10.85 -10.56
CA MET A 173 9.93 -11.42 -9.22
C MET A 173 8.69 -11.34 -8.33
N ASP A 174 8.38 -12.44 -7.62
CA ASP A 174 7.35 -12.41 -6.59
C ASP A 174 7.71 -11.39 -5.50
N ARG A 175 6.69 -10.67 -5.02
CA ARG A 175 6.87 -9.56 -4.08
C ARG A 175 7.50 -10.02 -2.76
N GLN A 176 7.17 -11.21 -2.27
CA GLN A 176 7.76 -11.74 -1.04
C GLN A 176 9.21 -12.14 -1.26
N GLN A 177 9.52 -12.76 -2.40
CA GLN A 177 10.89 -13.11 -2.79
C GLN A 177 11.77 -11.86 -2.91
N ALA A 178 11.29 -10.82 -3.61
CA ALA A 178 11.99 -9.54 -3.74
C ALA A 178 12.30 -8.91 -2.38
N ARG A 179 11.34 -8.93 -1.45
CA ARG A 179 11.57 -8.42 -0.09
C ARG A 179 12.58 -9.25 0.69
N LYS A 180 12.57 -10.57 0.57
CA LYS A 180 13.52 -11.43 1.28
C LYS A 180 14.94 -11.14 0.81
N LEU A 181 15.14 -11.09 -0.51
CA LEU A 181 16.45 -10.77 -1.10
C LEU A 181 16.91 -9.34 -0.77
N ALA A 182 16.00 -8.36 -0.82
CA ALA A 182 16.31 -6.99 -0.41
C ALA A 182 16.78 -6.91 1.05
N TYR A 183 16.12 -7.66 1.94
CA TYR A 183 16.49 -7.70 3.36
C TYR A 183 17.89 -8.29 3.56
N GLU A 184 18.18 -9.41 2.90
CA GLU A 184 19.49 -10.08 2.95
C GLU A 184 20.58 -9.13 2.45
N ARG A 185 20.40 -8.51 1.27
CA ARG A 185 21.34 -7.53 0.71
C ARG A 185 21.57 -6.32 1.63
N ALA A 186 20.51 -5.81 2.23
CA ALA A 186 20.58 -4.68 3.15
C ALA A 186 21.35 -5.01 4.45
N HIS A 187 21.34 -6.27 4.90
CA HIS A 187 22.05 -6.70 6.10
C HIS A 187 23.49 -7.15 5.84
N VAL A 188 23.80 -7.61 4.62
CA VAL A 188 25.18 -7.90 4.19
C VAL A 188 25.96 -6.61 3.97
N ARG A 189 25.33 -5.58 3.37
CA ARG A 189 25.94 -4.25 3.29
C ARG A 189 26.08 -3.71 4.72
N LYS A 190 27.32 -3.59 5.21
CA LYS A 190 27.61 -2.86 6.45
C LYS A 190 26.87 -1.53 6.34
N ALA A 191 26.01 -1.24 7.33
CA ALA A 191 25.35 0.04 7.40
C ALA A 191 26.43 1.12 7.21
N PRO A 192 26.22 2.10 6.31
CA PRO A 192 27.20 3.13 6.09
C PRO A 192 27.59 3.70 7.46
N PRO A 193 28.89 3.85 7.76
CA PRO A 193 29.30 4.32 9.06
C PRO A 193 28.57 5.63 9.34
N LYS A 194 27.91 5.74 10.50
CA LYS A 194 27.11 6.91 10.90
C LYS A 194 27.90 8.23 10.90
N ARG A 195 29.22 8.16 10.67
CA ARG A 195 30.17 9.26 10.62
C ARG A 195 31.17 8.94 9.51
N SER A 196 31.55 9.92 8.70
CA SER A 196 32.58 9.68 7.70
C SER A 196 33.88 9.29 8.43
N PRO A 197 34.51 8.15 8.09
CA PRO A 197 35.83 7.78 8.64
C PRO A 197 36.85 8.90 8.43
N LEU A 198 36.72 9.58 7.29
CA LEU A 198 37.44 10.78 6.89
C LEU A 198 37.38 11.90 7.95
N MET A 199 36.22 12.15 8.57
CA MET A 199 36.11 13.21 9.59
C MET A 199 36.89 12.86 10.86
N HIS A 200 36.85 11.59 11.29
CA HIS A 200 37.59 11.16 12.48
C HIS A 200 39.11 11.24 12.25
N GLU A 201 39.57 10.84 11.06
CA GLU A 201 40.98 10.93 10.67
C GLU A 201 41.45 12.38 10.61
N LYS A 202 40.68 13.26 9.96
CA LYS A 202 40.94 14.70 9.89
C LYS A 202 40.98 15.36 11.27
N VAL A 203 40.07 14.99 12.17
CA VAL A 203 40.08 15.49 13.57
C VAL A 203 41.37 15.06 14.28
N ARG A 204 41.84 13.81 14.09
CA ARG A 204 43.09 13.33 14.71
C ARG A 204 44.32 14.06 14.18
N GLU A 205 44.41 14.28 12.87
CA GLU A 205 45.49 15.06 12.25
C GLU A 205 45.56 16.48 12.82
N LEU A 206 44.41 17.17 12.90
CA LEU A 206 44.38 18.55 13.39
C LEU A 206 44.66 18.65 14.89
N VAL A 207 44.27 17.64 15.68
CA VAL A 207 44.66 17.57 17.11
C VAL A 207 46.16 17.32 17.26
N ALA A 208 46.75 16.45 16.43
CA ALA A 208 48.20 16.22 16.43
C ALA A 208 49.00 17.48 16.03
N GLN A 209 48.40 18.37 15.23
CA GLN A 209 48.93 19.69 14.89
C GLN A 209 48.73 20.75 16.00
N GLY A 210 48.19 20.37 17.16
CA GLY A 210 47.96 21.28 18.30
C GLY A 210 46.77 22.22 18.12
N ILE A 211 45.90 21.98 17.13
CA ILE A 211 44.74 22.84 16.89
C ILE A 211 43.67 22.59 17.96
N THR A 212 43.11 23.67 18.51
CA THR A 212 42.07 23.57 19.54
C THR A 212 40.78 22.97 18.99
N GLN A 213 40.04 22.23 19.82
CA GLN A 213 38.79 21.58 19.42
C GLN A 213 37.73 22.55 18.88
N ALA A 214 37.72 23.80 19.37
CA ALA A 214 36.82 24.84 18.88
C ALA A 214 37.15 25.26 17.44
N GLU A 215 38.45 25.35 17.12
CA GLU A 215 38.91 25.69 15.77
C GLU A 215 38.71 24.53 14.79
N ILE A 216 38.93 23.30 15.23
CA ILE A 216 38.63 22.09 14.44
C ILE A 216 37.14 22.04 14.08
N ALA A 217 36.26 22.35 15.04
CA ALA A 217 34.82 22.38 14.81
C ALA A 217 34.43 23.41 13.74
N ARG A 218 35.03 24.61 13.78
CA ARG A 218 34.85 25.66 12.75
C ARG A 218 35.32 25.21 11.37
N ARG A 219 36.54 24.67 11.29
CA ARG A 219 37.16 24.23 10.01
C ARG A 219 36.41 23.10 9.33
N LEU A 220 35.84 22.19 10.11
CA LEU A 220 35.13 21.01 9.60
C LEU A 220 33.61 21.23 9.47
N GLY A 221 33.08 22.39 9.89
CA GLY A 221 31.64 22.67 9.85
C GLY A 221 30.81 21.74 10.74
N VAL A 222 31.35 21.32 11.89
CA VAL A 222 30.71 20.37 12.81
C VAL A 222 30.60 20.95 14.22
N SER A 223 29.78 20.34 15.07
CA SER A 223 29.66 20.78 16.46
C SER A 223 30.92 20.44 17.28
N ARG A 224 31.27 21.29 18.25
CA ARG A 224 32.37 21.04 19.19
C ARG A 224 32.19 19.72 19.97
N GLN A 225 30.94 19.33 20.25
CA GLN A 225 30.62 18.03 20.86
C GLN A 225 30.98 16.84 19.96
N ALA A 226 30.83 16.98 18.64
CA ALA A 226 31.24 15.93 17.70
C ALA A 226 32.76 15.73 17.74
N VAL A 227 33.54 16.82 17.77
CA VAL A 227 35.00 16.80 17.92
C VAL A 227 35.42 16.19 19.26
N TRP A 228 34.85 16.65 20.38
CA TRP A 228 35.15 16.12 21.71
C TRP A 228 34.92 14.61 21.84
N LYS A 229 33.84 14.08 21.23
CA LYS A 229 33.55 12.63 21.21
C LYS A 229 34.57 11.82 20.43
N VAL A 230 35.27 12.42 19.47
CA VAL A 230 36.37 11.76 18.73
C VAL A 230 37.64 11.79 19.59
N VAL A 231 37.96 12.95 20.16
CA VAL A 231 39.17 13.12 20.99
C VAL A 231 39.15 12.25 22.25
N LYS A 232 38.01 12.18 22.97
CA LYS A 232 37.87 11.39 24.21
C LYS A 232 37.97 9.86 23.99
N ARG A 233 37.84 9.39 22.75
CA ARG A 233 37.77 7.97 22.43
C ARG A 233 39.13 7.34 22.15
N ASN A 234 40.16 8.17 22.00
CA ASN A 234 41.57 7.81 22.12
C ASN A 234 41.96 7.85 23.60
#